data_AF-A0A368H2E1-F1
#
_entry.id   AF-A0A368H2E1-F1
#
_cell.length_a   1.000
_cell.length_b   1.000
_cell.length_c   1.000
_cell.angle_alpha   90.00
_cell.angle_beta   90.00
_cell.angle_gamma   90.00
#
_symmetry.space_group_name_H-M   'P 1'
#
loop_
_entity.id
_entity.type
_entity.pdbx_description
1 polymer ?
#
loop_
_entity_poly.entity_id
_entity_poly.type
_entity_poly.pdbx_seq_one_letter_code
_entity_poly.pdbx_strand_id
1 'polypeptide(L)'
;MMAFGGFYVNQASLPWFFYPFKYLSYFGYAFESLVVNEWNTVDTISGCPRPDGVHCYENGTDVITSLSFAPKHMWTNVIIIASMIIGIRFLAFMGLWTRAKLQK
;
A
#
# COMPACT_ATOMS: atom_id res chain seq x y z
N MET A 1 -8.80 -6.76 -1.35
CA MET A 1 -7.87 -5.61 -1.19
C MET A 1 -6.51 -6.05 -0.66
N MET A 2 -6.44 -6.82 0.44
CA MET A 2 -5.15 -7.25 1.04
C MET A 2 -4.29 -8.16 0.15
N ALA A 3 -4.90 -9.16 -0.52
CA ALA A 3 -4.19 -10.11 -1.39
C ALA A 3 -3.34 -9.44 -2.49
N PHE A 4 -3.89 -8.41 -3.13
CA PHE A 4 -3.25 -7.68 -4.24
C PHE A 4 -2.57 -6.38 -3.80
N GLY A 5 -2.56 -6.11 -2.49
CA GLY A 5 -2.02 -4.88 -1.91
C GLY A 5 -0.51 -4.89 -1.67
N GLY A 6 0.21 -5.96 -2.04
CA GLY A 6 1.65 -6.09 -1.80
C GLY A 6 2.02 -6.84 -0.51
N PHE A 7 1.05 -7.21 0.33
CA PHE A 7 1.32 -7.95 1.58
C PHE A 7 1.62 -9.43 1.33
N TYR A 8 0.80 -10.10 0.50
CA TYR A 8 0.98 -11.52 0.19
C TYR A 8 1.71 -11.77 -1.13
N VAL A 9 1.44 -10.94 -2.14
CA VAL A 9 1.99 -11.07 -3.49
C VAL A 9 2.71 -9.78 -3.84
N ASN A 10 3.97 -9.87 -4.27
CA ASN A 10 4.73 -8.71 -4.71
C ASN A 10 4.03 -8.10 -5.94
N GLN A 11 3.77 -6.79 -5.88
CA GLN A 11 3.03 -6.08 -6.91
C GLN A 11 3.72 -6.07 -8.28
N ALA A 12 5.05 -6.23 -8.33
CA ALA A 12 5.82 -6.34 -9.58
C ALA A 12 5.62 -7.69 -10.30
N SER A 13 5.18 -8.72 -9.57
CA SER A 13 4.92 -10.05 -10.13
C SER A 13 3.49 -10.22 -10.68
N LEU A 14 2.63 -9.21 -10.51
CA LEU A 14 1.23 -9.29 -10.94
C LEU A 14 1.09 -9.13 -12.46
N PRO A 15 0.37 -10.03 -13.13
CA PRO A 15 -0.03 -9.84 -14.53
C PRO A 15 -0.84 -8.55 -14.75
N TRP A 16 -0.76 -7.99 -15.95
CA TRP A 16 -1.37 -6.70 -16.31
C TRP A 16 -2.88 -6.63 -16.04
N PHE A 17 -3.60 -7.74 -16.17
CA PHE A 17 -5.05 -7.80 -15.96
C PHE A 17 -5.47 -7.62 -14.48
N PHE A 18 -4.55 -7.76 -13.52
CA PHE A 18 -4.80 -7.48 -12.10
C PHE A 18 -4.51 -6.03 -11.69
N TYR A 19 -3.94 -5.21 -12.58
CA TYR A 19 -3.58 -3.82 -12.28
C TYR A 19 -4.77 -2.96 -11.79
N PRO A 20 -6.00 -3.08 -12.35
CA PRO A 20 -7.13 -2.33 -11.83
C PRO A 20 -7.40 -2.61 -10.34
N PHE A 21 -7.27 -3.88 -9.91
CA PHE A 21 -7.47 -4.28 -8.52
C PHE A 21 -6.34 -3.82 -7.59
N LYS A 22 -5.12 -3.71 -8.12
CA LYS A 22 -4.00 -3.07 -7.41
C LYS A 22 -4.32 -1.60 -7.13
N TYR A 23 -4.74 -0.83 -8.14
CA TYR A 23 -5.01 0.60 -7.97
C TYR A 23 -6.30 0.94 -7.22
N LEU A 24 -7.27 0.03 -7.20
CA LEU A 24 -8.51 0.18 -6.40
C LEU A 24 -8.30 -0.15 -4.91
N SER A 25 -7.17 -0.76 -4.55
CA SER A 25 -6.92 -1.21 -3.18
C SER A 25 -6.39 -0.09 -2.29
N TYR A 26 -7.26 0.53 -1.49
CA TYR A 26 -6.85 1.47 -0.44
C TYR A 26 -5.83 0.84 0.52
N PHE A 27 -5.94 -0.47 0.77
CA PHE A 27 -5.01 -1.23 1.61
C PHE A 27 -3.60 -1.25 1.02
N GLY A 28 -3.45 -1.35 -0.30
CA GLY A 28 -2.13 -1.38 -0.95
C GLY A 28 -1.36 -0.08 -0.74
N TYR A 29 -2.03 1.06 -0.95
CA TYR A 29 -1.44 2.37 -0.69
C TYR A 29 -1.08 2.57 0.78
N ALA A 30 -1.94 2.10 1.71
CA ALA A 30 -1.70 2.22 3.14
C ALA A 30 -0.51 1.35 3.57
N PHE A 31 -0.46 0.10 3.08
CA PHE A 31 0.60 -0.83 3.39
C PHE A 31 1.96 -0.34 2.88
N GLU A 32 2.05 0.12 1.63
CA GLU A 32 3.28 0.73 1.10
C GLU A 32 3.73 1.92 1.95
N SER A 33 2.80 2.81 2.32
CA SER A 33 3.13 3.99 3.13
C SER A 33 3.62 3.63 4.54
N LEU A 34 3.00 2.63 5.18
CA LEU A 34 3.40 2.15 6.50
C LEU A 34 4.75 1.45 6.48
N VAL A 35 5.01 0.62 5.46
CA VAL A 35 6.32 -0.05 5.29
C VAL A 35 7.41 1.00 5.08
N VAL A 36 7.19 2.00 4.22
CA VAL A 36 8.14 3.10 4.07
C VAL A 36 8.31 3.84 5.39
N ASN A 37 7.24 4.20 6.09
CA ASN A 37 7.32 4.94 7.35
C ASN A 37 8.15 4.21 8.42
N GLU A 38 8.00 2.90 8.54
CA GLU A 38 8.69 2.09 9.55
C GLU A 38 10.16 1.85 9.18
N TRP A 39 10.43 1.50 7.91
CA TRP A 39 11.74 1.02 7.50
C TRP A 39 12.66 2.12 6.96
N ASN A 40 12.14 3.30 6.61
CA ASN A 40 12.96 4.38 6.02
C ASN A 40 13.99 4.97 7.00
N THR A 41 13.83 4.77 8.31
CA THR A 41 14.77 5.25 9.33
C THR A 41 15.66 4.14 9.91
N VAL A 42 15.58 2.92 9.37
CA VAL A 42 16.35 1.77 9.86
C VAL A 42 17.62 1.63 9.01
N ASP A 43 18.72 2.18 9.49
CA ASP A 43 20.00 2.18 8.77
C ASP A 43 20.69 0.80 8.77
N THR A 44 20.51 0.01 9.83
CA THR A 44 21.15 -1.30 9.98
C THR A 44 20.27 -2.30 10.72
N ILE A 45 20.18 -3.52 10.21
CA ILE A 45 19.51 -4.66 10.84
C ILE A 45 20.59 -5.64 11.32
N SER A 46 20.72 -5.81 12.63
CA SER A 46 21.73 -6.68 13.23
C SER A 46 21.49 -8.16 12.88
N GLY A 47 22.57 -8.91 12.63
CA GLY A 47 22.51 -10.35 12.34
C GLY A 47 22.65 -10.71 10.85
N CYS A 48 23.09 -9.76 10.03
CA CYS A 48 23.44 -9.91 8.62
C CYS A 48 24.84 -9.34 8.35
N PRO A 49 25.65 -9.97 7.46
CA PRO A 49 25.40 -11.23 6.75
C PRO A 49 25.48 -12.46 7.68
N ARG A 50 24.69 -13.50 7.38
CA ARG A 50 24.71 -14.74 8.16
C ARG A 50 25.87 -15.65 7.74
N PRO A 51 26.53 -16.36 8.68
CA PRO A 51 27.64 -17.27 8.37
C PRO A 51 27.28 -18.35 7.33
N ASP A 52 26.01 -18.75 7.28
CA ASP A 52 25.51 -19.83 6.42
C ASP A 52 25.22 -19.39 4.96
N GLY A 53 25.55 -18.14 4.59
CA GLY A 53 25.33 -17.61 3.24
C GLY A 53 23.85 -17.33 2.89
N VAL A 54 22.96 -17.39 3.88
CA VAL A 54 21.53 -17.11 3.69
C VAL A 54 21.32 -15.63 3.44
N HIS A 55 20.67 -15.29 2.31
CA HIS A 55 20.27 -13.92 1.99
C HIS A 55 19.39 -13.34 3.09
N CYS A 56 19.74 -12.13 3.54
CA CYS A 56 18.99 -11.38 4.53
C CYS A 56 19.11 -9.88 4.25
N TYR A 57 18.25 -9.09 4.88
CA TYR A 57 18.20 -7.64 4.69
C TYR A 57 19.16 -6.96 5.65
N GLU A 58 20.03 -6.08 5.13
CA GLU A 58 21.05 -5.40 5.93
C GLU A 58 20.54 -4.09 6.50
N ASN A 59 19.56 -3.48 5.85
CA ASN A 59 18.94 -2.21 6.24
C ASN A 59 17.46 -2.17 5.84
N GLY A 60 16.74 -1.13 6.27
CA GLY A 60 15.33 -0.95 5.94
C GLY A 60 15.07 -0.61 4.46
N THR A 61 16.03 -0.01 3.76
CA THR A 61 15.89 0.24 2.31
C THR A 61 15.88 -1.05 1.49
N ASP A 62 16.61 -2.08 1.92
CA ASP A 62 16.58 -3.41 1.29
C ASP A 62 15.20 -4.06 1.45
N VAL A 63 14.60 -3.92 2.64
CA VAL A 63 13.24 -4.40 2.92
C VAL A 63 12.23 -3.72 1.99
N ILE A 64 12.25 -2.38 1.92
CA ILE A 64 11.35 -1.60 1.05
C ILE A 64 11.50 -2.01 -0.42
N THR A 65 12.75 -2.17 -0.89
CA THR A 65 13.05 -2.50 -2.29
C THR A 65 12.64 -3.92 -2.64
N SER A 66 12.79 -4.88 -1.71
CA SER A 66 12.36 -6.28 -1.90
C SER A 66 10.85 -6.43 -2.13
N LEU A 67 10.06 -5.52 -1.56
CA LEU A 67 8.60 -5.45 -1.75
C LEU A 67 8.19 -4.64 -2.99
N SER A 68 9.17 -4.13 -3.75
CA SER A 68 8.97 -3.26 -4.92
C SER A 68 8.21 -1.97 -4.60
N PHE A 69 8.45 -1.42 -3.41
CA PHE A 69 7.93 -0.13 -2.95
C PHE A 69 8.97 0.96 -3.13
N ALA A 70 8.51 2.22 -3.17
CA ALA A 70 9.43 3.36 -3.27
C ALA A 70 9.12 4.44 -2.23
N PRO A 71 10.11 4.91 -1.45
CA PRO A 71 9.88 5.93 -0.42
C PRO A 71 9.25 7.23 -0.95
N LYS A 72 9.58 7.60 -2.19
CA LYS A 72 9.03 8.77 -2.89
C LYS A 72 7.50 8.74 -3.06
N HIS A 73 6.87 7.56 -2.98
CA HIS A 73 5.43 7.41 -3.18
C HIS A 73 4.61 7.55 -1.89
N MET A 74 5.24 7.61 -0.72
CA MET A 74 4.55 7.64 0.58
C MET A 74 3.49 8.75 0.65
N TRP A 75 3.86 10.00 0.38
CA TRP A 75 2.92 11.13 0.46
C TRP A 75 1.84 11.08 -0.63
N THR A 76 2.20 10.65 -1.84
CA THR A 76 1.23 10.45 -2.93
C THR A 76 0.19 9.41 -2.54
N ASN A 77 0.62 8.30 -1.95
CA ASN A 77 -0.23 7.22 -1.48
C ASN A 77 -1.18 7.69 -0.35
N VAL A 78 -0.68 8.50 0.59
CA VAL A 78 -1.49 9.13 1.63
C VAL A 78 -2.57 10.03 1.04
N ILE A 79 -2.23 10.87 0.05
CA ILE A 79 -3.18 11.74 -0.65
C ILE A 79 -4.24 10.91 -1.39
N ILE A 80 -3.83 9.83 -2.07
CA ILE A 80 -4.76 8.92 -2.75
C ILE A 80 -5.75 8.34 -1.74
N ILE A 81 -5.30 7.80 -0.61
CA ILE A 81 -6.18 7.25 0.43
C ILE A 81 -7.15 8.31 0.97
N ALA A 82 -6.66 9.52 1.25
CA ALA A 82 -7.50 10.63 1.70
C ALA A 82 -8.58 10.97 0.66
N SER A 83 -8.22 11.03 -0.63
CA SER A 83 -9.17 11.26 -1.72
C SER A 83 -10.21 10.15 -1.84
N MET A 84 -9.81 8.88 -1.66
CA MET A 84 -10.71 7.73 -1.69
C MET A 84 -11.71 7.78 -0.53
N ILE A 85 -11.28 8.18 0.67
CA ILE A 85 -12.17 8.38 1.82
C ILE A 85 -13.22 9.44 1.50
N ILE A 86 -12.81 10.59 0.98
CA ILE A 86 -13.74 11.66 0.59
C ILE A 86 -14.72 11.16 -0.47
N GLY A 87 -14.22 10.47 -1.51
CA GLY A 87 -15.03 9.92 -2.59
C GLY A 87 -16.10 8.93 -2.10
N ILE A 88 -15.71 7.95 -1.27
CA ILE A 88 -16.66 6.96 -0.73
C ILE A 88 -17.71 7.63 0.16
N ARG A 89 -17.31 8.59 1.00
CA ARG A 89 -18.24 9.34 1.86
C ARG A 89 -19.21 10.18 1.04
N PHE A 90 -18.73 10.82 -0.02
CA PHE A 90 -19.55 11.60 -0.93
C PHE A 90 -20.58 10.72 -1.67
N LEU A 91 -20.15 9.56 -2.19
CA LEU A 91 -21.06 8.59 -2.82
C LEU A 91 -22.10 8.05 -1.84
N ALA A 92 -21.71 7.75 -0.60
CA ALA A 92 -22.64 7.34 0.45
C ALA A 92 -23.67 8.45 0.77
N PHE A 93 -23.21 9.70 0.88
CA PHE A 93 -24.09 10.84 1.08
C PHE A 93 -25.08 11.02 -0.07
N MET A 94 -24.63 10.93 -1.33
CA MET A 94 -25.50 10.98 -2.50
C MET A 94 -26.55 9.87 -2.53
N GLY A 95 -26.16 8.64 -2.15
CA GLY A 95 -27.09 7.51 -2.06
C GLY A 95 -28.18 7.75 -1.02
N LEU A 96 -27.79 8.21 0.17
CA LEU A 96 -28.73 8.58 1.23
C LEU A 96 -29.63 9.74 0.83
N TRP A 97 -29.08 10.76 0.16
CA TRP A 97 -29.82 11.93 -0.32
C TRP A 97 -30.88 11.55 -1.36
N THR A 98 -30.50 10.73 -2.35
CA THR A 98 -31.42 10.26 -3.39
C THR A 98 -32.55 9.44 -2.78
N ARG A 99 -32.24 8.54 -1.84
CA ARG A 99 -33.25 7.78 -1.10
C ARG A 99 -34.19 8.69 -0.30
N ALA A 100 -33.65 9.67 0.44
CA ALA A 100 -34.45 10.59 1.23
C ALA A 100 -35.40 11.45 0.37
N LYS A 101 -35.00 11.78 -0.86
CA LYS A 101 -35.88 12.46 -1.84
C LYS A 101 -36.94 11.55 -2.44
N LEU A 102 -36.65 10.26 -2.65
CA LEU A 102 -37.60 9.29 -3.21
C LEU A 102 -38.64 8.80 -2.19
N GLN A 103 -38.37 8.95 -0.88
CA GLN A 103 -39.32 8.62 0.20
C GLN A 103 -40.29 9.77 0.54
N LYS A 104 -40.15 10.93 -0.11
CA LYS A 104 -41.12 12.03 -0.08
C LYS A 104 -42.03 11.94 -1.30
#